data_AF-A0A1F7PEH4-F1
#
_entry.id   AF-A0A1F7PEH4-F1
#
_cell.length_a   1.000
_cell.length_b   1.000
_cell.length_c   1.000
_cell.angle_alpha   90.00
_cell.angle_beta   90.00
_cell.angle_gamma   90.00
#
_symmetry.space_group_name_H-M   'P 1'
#
loop_
_entity.id
_entity.type
_entity.pdbx_description
1 polymer ?
#
loop_
_entity_poly.entity_id
_entity_poly.type
_entity_poly.pdbx_seq_one_letter_code
_entity_poly.pdbx_strand_id
1 'polypeptide(L)'
;MRGGVLATLRNAYQRAFEGPLPPYVVPVEGVYKPWTSDPECRLAMAGATGYLMGDPAVDMIKRYQAHDLLIPDRYSSMPDHIALELEYLGFLFVNGDETSQLQFLATHLDWAGVLALEIRNGPAGGTFYGAGAEITAQVIARLLAAP
;
A
#
# COMPACT_ATOMS: atom_id res chain seq x y z
N MET A 1 -8.84 -4.29 31.62
CA MET A 1 -8.63 -5.23 30.49
C MET A 1 -8.61 -4.54 29.12
N ARG A 2 -9.55 -3.64 28.75
CA ARG A 2 -9.55 -2.97 27.42
C ARG A 2 -8.30 -2.11 27.09
N GLY A 3 -7.68 -1.45 28.07
CA GLY A 3 -6.48 -0.66 27.84
C GLY A 3 -5.23 -1.46 27.44
N GLY A 4 -5.17 -2.75 27.82
CA GLY A 4 -4.04 -3.62 27.48
C GLY A 4 -4.00 -4.03 26.01
N VAL A 5 -5.17 -4.35 25.44
CA VAL A 5 -5.26 -4.78 24.02
C VAL A 5 -4.86 -3.65 23.07
N LEU A 6 -5.38 -2.44 23.28
CA LEU A 6 -5.03 -1.29 22.45
C LEU A 6 -3.53 -0.96 22.54
N ALA A 7 -2.93 -1.02 23.73
CA ALA A 7 -1.50 -0.82 23.91
C ALA A 7 -0.68 -1.90 23.17
N THR A 8 -1.09 -3.18 23.25
CA THR A 8 -0.46 -4.27 22.51
C THR A 8 -0.53 -4.05 21.00
N LEU A 9 -1.69 -3.68 20.47
CA LEU A 9 -1.85 -3.40 19.04
C LEU A 9 -0.99 -2.21 18.60
N ARG A 10 -0.99 -1.11 19.36
CA ARG A 10 -0.16 0.06 19.06
C ARG A 10 1.33 -0.29 19.02
N ASN A 11 1.81 -1.05 20.01
CA ASN A 11 3.21 -1.47 20.06
C ASN A 11 3.58 -2.39 18.89
N ALA A 12 2.67 -3.31 18.52
CA ALA A 12 2.87 -4.18 17.37
C ALA A 12 2.90 -3.37 16.05
N TYR A 13 2.03 -2.38 15.89
CA TYR A 13 2.03 -1.48 14.74
C TYR A 13 3.33 -0.69 14.64
N GLN A 14 3.73 -0.03 15.72
CA GLN A 14 4.95 0.77 15.78
C GLN A 14 6.18 -0.07 15.42
N ARG A 15 6.28 -1.28 15.98
CA ARG A 15 7.40 -2.18 15.70
C ARG A 15 7.41 -2.65 14.23
N ALA A 16 6.24 -2.83 13.63
CA ALA A 16 6.12 -3.39 12.28
C ALA A 16 6.27 -2.35 11.17
N PHE A 17 5.81 -1.11 11.38
CA PHE A 17 5.63 -0.11 10.31
C PHE A 17 6.27 1.25 10.61
N GLU A 18 6.58 1.58 11.86
CA GLU A 18 7.16 2.88 12.26
C GLU A 18 8.52 2.73 12.98
N GLY A 19 9.09 1.52 12.95
CA GLY A 19 10.29 1.19 13.73
C GLY A 19 11.51 1.96 13.22
N PRO A 20 12.32 2.57 14.11
CA PRO A 20 13.53 3.30 13.70
C PRO A 20 14.66 2.36 13.25
N LEU A 21 14.52 1.05 13.48
CA LEU A 21 15.52 0.03 13.20
C LEU A 21 14.87 -1.16 12.49
N PRO A 22 15.50 -1.68 11.43
CA PRO A 22 15.07 -2.92 10.79
C PRO A 22 15.04 -4.11 11.77
N PRO A 23 14.21 -5.13 11.49
CA PRO A 23 13.30 -5.22 10.35
C PRO A 23 11.98 -4.47 10.61
N TYR A 24 11.55 -3.64 9.67
CA TYR A 24 10.20 -3.06 9.56
C TYR A 24 9.77 -3.11 8.10
N VAL A 25 8.46 -3.06 7.86
CA VAL A 25 7.84 -3.13 6.53
C VAL A 25 7.37 -1.73 6.15
N VAL A 26 7.59 -1.33 4.90
CA VAL A 26 7.10 -0.05 4.36
C VAL A 26 5.92 -0.33 3.43
N PRO A 27 4.67 -0.18 3.89
CA PRO A 27 3.49 -0.56 3.13
C PRO A 27 3.10 0.52 2.09
N VAL A 28 4.04 0.80 1.17
CA VAL A 28 3.93 1.83 0.13
C VAL A 28 4.26 1.20 -1.22
N GLU A 29 3.38 1.33 -2.21
CA GLU A 29 3.49 0.67 -3.51
C GLU A 29 4.83 0.92 -4.20
N GLY A 30 5.31 2.17 -4.23
CA GLY A 30 6.58 2.54 -4.86
C GLY A 30 7.80 1.80 -4.33
N VAL A 31 7.75 1.27 -3.10
CA VAL A 31 8.83 0.42 -2.55
C VAL A 31 8.90 -0.92 -3.27
N TYR A 32 7.77 -1.43 -3.75
CA TYR A 32 7.64 -2.74 -4.38
C TYR A 32 7.72 -2.71 -5.91
N LYS A 33 7.60 -1.53 -6.52
CA LYS A 33 7.60 -1.34 -7.98
C LYS A 33 8.82 -0.54 -8.45
N PRO A 34 9.20 -0.65 -9.74
CA PRO A 34 10.22 0.22 -10.31
C PRO A 34 9.86 1.69 -10.07
N TRP A 35 10.85 2.51 -9.71
CA TRP A 35 10.64 3.92 -9.40
C TRP A 35 10.04 4.69 -10.59
N THR A 36 10.43 4.37 -11.81
CA THR A 36 9.73 4.81 -13.03
C THR A 36 9.86 3.77 -14.14
N SER A 37 8.85 3.71 -15.01
CA SER A 37 8.88 2.91 -16.24
C SER A 37 9.32 3.72 -17.47
N ASP A 38 9.67 5.01 -17.30
CA ASP A 38 10.13 5.87 -18.39
C ASP A 38 11.52 5.41 -18.92
N PRO A 39 11.60 4.90 -20.16
CA PRO A 39 12.86 4.43 -20.74
C PRO A 39 13.86 5.57 -21.00
N GLU A 40 13.40 6.82 -21.06
CA GLU A 40 14.24 7.99 -21.26
C GLU A 40 14.83 8.53 -19.95
N CYS A 41 14.34 8.06 -18.79
CA CYS A 41 14.84 8.48 -17.50
C CYS A 41 16.25 7.92 -17.24
N ARG A 42 17.23 8.82 -17.14
CA ARG A 42 18.65 8.47 -16.95
C ARG A 42 19.09 8.40 -15.48
N LEU A 43 18.16 8.56 -14.54
CA LEU A 43 18.46 8.45 -13.11
C LEU A 43 18.77 6.99 -12.76
N ALA A 44 19.78 6.77 -11.93
CA ALA A 44 20.21 5.42 -11.54
C ALA A 44 19.10 4.60 -10.86
N MET A 45 18.12 5.26 -10.24
CA MET A 45 17.01 4.62 -9.56
C MET A 45 15.84 4.25 -10.48
N ALA A 46 15.85 4.63 -11.76
CA ALA A 46 14.67 4.52 -12.63
C ALA A 46 14.01 3.14 -12.62
N GLY A 47 14.77 2.08 -12.91
CA GLY A 47 14.27 0.70 -12.86
C GLY A 47 14.37 0.02 -11.49
N ALA A 48 14.82 0.72 -10.45
CA ALA A 48 15.06 0.13 -9.13
C ALA A 48 13.80 0.17 -8.26
N THR A 49 13.65 -0.83 -7.40
CA THR A 49 12.65 -0.86 -6.32
C THR A 49 13.24 -0.30 -5.03
N GLY A 50 12.41 -0.08 -4.01
CA GLY A 50 12.84 0.39 -2.69
C GLY A 50 12.86 1.91 -2.52
N TYR A 51 12.34 2.67 -3.48
CA TYR A 51 12.30 4.13 -3.44
C TYR A 51 10.86 4.65 -3.35
N LEU A 52 10.67 5.74 -2.61
CA LEU A 52 9.38 6.44 -2.53
C LEU A 52 9.22 7.43 -3.69
N MET A 53 7.99 7.92 -3.87
CA MET A 53 7.69 9.00 -4.82
C MET A 53 8.04 8.68 -6.28
N GLY A 54 7.86 7.42 -6.67
CA GLY A 54 7.96 6.98 -8.07
C GLY A 54 6.67 7.22 -8.87
N ASP A 55 6.58 6.63 -10.06
CA ASP A 55 5.39 6.68 -10.92
C ASP A 55 4.08 6.37 -10.18
N PRO A 56 3.99 5.34 -9.31
CA PRO A 56 2.72 5.03 -8.64
C PRO A 56 2.26 6.15 -7.70
N ALA A 57 3.19 6.75 -6.95
CA ALA A 57 2.91 7.91 -6.10
C ALA A 57 2.40 9.11 -6.91
N VAL A 58 3.01 9.39 -8.06
CA VAL A 58 2.60 10.48 -8.96
C VAL A 58 1.21 10.22 -9.53
N ASP A 59 0.89 8.97 -9.88
CA ASP A 59 -0.45 8.60 -10.37
C ASP A 59 -1.51 8.77 -9.27
N MET A 60 -1.24 8.32 -8.05
CA MET A 60 -2.16 8.51 -6.92
C MET A 60 -2.41 9.99 -6.62
N ILE A 61 -1.38 10.85 -6.66
CA ILE A 61 -1.56 12.31 -6.50
C ILE A 61 -2.55 12.86 -7.54
N LYS A 62 -2.40 12.48 -8.82
CA LYS A 62 -3.31 12.92 -9.89
C LYS A 62 -4.74 12.45 -9.66
N ARG A 63 -4.92 11.21 -9.21
CA ARG A 63 -6.23 10.63 -8.88
C ARG A 63 -6.91 11.37 -7.75
N TYR A 64 -6.18 11.64 -6.66
CA TYR A 64 -6.74 12.41 -5.55
C TYR A 64 -7.14 13.82 -5.99
N GLN A 65 -6.27 14.50 -6.75
CA GLN A 65 -6.54 15.84 -7.30
C GLN A 65 -7.76 15.86 -8.23
N ALA A 66 -7.94 14.84 -9.07
CA ALA A 66 -9.07 14.75 -10.00
C ALA A 66 -10.43 14.59 -9.30
N HIS A 67 -10.43 14.18 -8.04
CA HIS A 67 -11.61 13.96 -7.23
C HIS A 67 -11.71 14.88 -6.01
N ASP A 68 -10.88 15.93 -5.95
CA ASP A 68 -10.78 16.87 -4.81
C ASP A 68 -10.57 16.16 -3.45
N LEU A 69 -9.87 15.02 -3.47
CA LEU A 69 -9.54 14.24 -2.27
C LEU A 69 -8.24 14.79 -1.65
N LEU A 70 -8.26 14.94 -0.32
CA LEU A 70 -7.12 15.44 0.43
C LEU A 70 -6.23 14.28 0.90
N ILE A 71 -4.93 14.43 0.71
CA ILE A 71 -3.91 13.53 1.28
C ILE A 71 -3.58 14.06 2.67
N PRO A 72 -3.76 13.27 3.75
CA PRO A 72 -3.39 13.72 5.09
C PRO A 72 -1.88 13.98 5.19
N ASP A 73 -1.47 14.99 5.97
CA ASP A 73 -0.05 15.41 6.09
C ASP A 73 0.92 14.26 6.38
N ARG A 74 0.49 13.30 7.22
CA ARG A 74 1.28 12.11 7.57
C ARG A 74 1.61 11.20 6.38
N TYR A 75 0.89 11.33 5.26
CA TYR A 75 1.07 10.57 4.03
C TYR A 75 1.58 11.43 2.86
N SER A 76 1.96 12.70 3.11
CA SER A 76 2.41 13.62 2.05
C SER A 76 3.59 13.10 1.22
N SER A 77 4.46 12.27 1.81
CA SER A 77 5.59 11.63 1.14
C SER A 77 5.35 10.17 0.71
N MET A 78 4.11 9.69 0.84
CA MET A 78 3.69 8.31 0.56
C MET A 78 2.20 8.29 0.12
N PRO A 79 1.85 8.99 -0.96
CA PRO A 79 0.47 9.06 -1.46
C PRO A 79 -0.07 7.70 -1.94
N ASP A 80 0.84 6.77 -2.22
CA ASP A 80 0.67 5.37 -2.63
C ASP A 80 0.84 4.40 -1.43
N HIS A 81 0.53 4.86 -0.22
CA HIS A 81 0.47 3.99 0.95
C HIS A 81 -0.78 3.09 0.86
N ILE A 82 -0.66 1.80 1.16
CA ILE A 82 -1.74 0.80 0.99
C ILE A 82 -3.07 1.21 1.63
N ALA A 83 -3.03 1.87 2.79
CA ALA A 83 -4.22 2.39 3.45
C ALA A 83 -5.00 3.39 2.56
N LEU A 84 -4.29 4.33 1.91
CA LEU A 84 -4.91 5.31 1.02
C LEU A 84 -5.40 4.67 -0.28
N GLU A 85 -4.67 3.69 -0.82
CA GLU A 85 -5.10 2.95 -2.01
C GLU A 85 -6.35 2.11 -1.75
N LEU A 86 -6.46 1.48 -0.58
CA LEU A 86 -7.66 0.76 -0.17
C LEU A 86 -8.85 1.71 0.05
N GLU A 87 -8.62 2.89 0.63
CA GLU A 87 -9.63 3.94 0.75
C GLU A 87 -10.08 4.44 -0.64
N TYR A 88 -9.15 4.63 -1.57
CA TYR A 88 -9.43 5.02 -2.95
C TYR A 88 -10.19 3.93 -3.71
N LEU A 89 -9.85 2.66 -3.53
CA LEU A 89 -10.63 1.55 -4.07
C LEU A 89 -12.06 1.55 -3.52
N GLY A 90 -12.23 1.81 -2.22
CA GLY A 90 -13.54 2.01 -1.61
C GLY A 90 -14.32 3.16 -2.25
N PHE A 91 -13.65 4.27 -2.53
CA PHE A 91 -14.22 5.40 -3.28
C PHE A 91 -14.64 4.99 -4.70
N LEU A 92 -13.82 4.22 -5.43
CA LEU A 92 -14.16 3.71 -6.76
C LEU A 92 -15.35 2.74 -6.76
N PHE A 93 -15.51 1.92 -5.72
CA PHE A 93 -16.69 1.05 -5.61
C PHE A 93 -18.00 1.82 -5.42
N VAL A 94 -17.94 3.03 -4.86
CA VAL A 94 -19.11 3.88 -4.66
C VAL A 94 -19.37 4.80 -5.85
N ASN A 95 -18.32 5.30 -6.52
CA ASN A 95 -18.42 6.40 -7.48
C ASN A 95 -17.93 6.07 -8.90
N GLY A 96 -17.15 5.00 -9.08
CA GLY A 96 -16.53 4.61 -10.34
C GLY A 96 -17.26 3.47 -11.04
N ASP A 97 -16.85 3.19 -12.28
CA ASP A 97 -17.29 2.02 -13.03
C ASP A 97 -16.40 0.78 -12.75
N GLU A 98 -16.92 -0.39 -13.13
CA GLU A 98 -16.23 -1.67 -12.96
C GLU A 98 -14.86 -1.70 -13.65
N THR A 99 -14.75 -1.09 -14.84
CA THR A 99 -13.48 -0.97 -15.57
C THR A 99 -12.43 -0.24 -14.75
N SER A 100 -12.77 0.89 -14.15
CA SER A 100 -11.88 1.70 -13.32
C SER A 100 -11.47 0.95 -12.05
N GLN A 101 -12.39 0.19 -11.45
CA GLN A 101 -12.13 -0.64 -10.27
C GLN A 101 -11.15 -1.77 -10.59
N LEU A 102 -11.38 -2.52 -11.67
CA LEU A 102 -10.52 -3.62 -12.11
C LEU A 102 -9.15 -3.13 -12.54
N GLN A 103 -9.09 -2.02 -13.28
CA GLN A 103 -7.81 -1.40 -13.66
C GLN A 103 -7.04 -0.99 -12.41
N PHE A 104 -7.68 -0.33 -11.44
CA PHE A 104 -7.02 0.07 -10.20
C PHE A 104 -6.51 -1.12 -9.39
N LEU A 105 -7.31 -2.18 -9.27
CA LEU A 105 -6.87 -3.43 -8.62
C LEU A 105 -5.62 -4.01 -9.31
N ALA A 106 -5.61 -4.05 -10.64
CA ALA A 106 -4.52 -4.64 -11.42
C ALA A 106 -3.26 -3.77 -11.45
N THR A 107 -3.40 -2.44 -11.33
CA THR A 107 -2.26 -1.52 -11.44
C THR A 107 -1.74 -0.99 -10.12
N HIS A 108 -2.56 -0.91 -9.07
CA HIS A 108 -2.17 -0.34 -7.77
C HIS A 108 -2.23 -1.34 -6.60
N LEU A 109 -2.80 -2.53 -6.78
CA LEU A 109 -2.97 -3.50 -5.68
C LEU A 109 -2.46 -4.91 -6.00
N ASP A 110 -1.89 -5.14 -7.18
CA ASP A 110 -1.25 -6.40 -7.60
C ASP A 110 -0.05 -6.81 -6.71
N TRP A 111 0.54 -5.85 -6.00
CA TRP A 111 1.66 -6.06 -5.08
C TRP A 111 1.25 -6.50 -3.66
N ALA A 112 -0.04 -6.47 -3.32
CA ALA A 112 -0.52 -6.75 -1.96
C ALA A 112 -0.12 -8.15 -1.44
N GLY A 113 0.01 -9.13 -2.33
CA GLY A 113 0.51 -10.46 -1.99
C GLY A 113 1.97 -10.47 -1.52
N VAL A 114 2.81 -9.64 -2.14
CA VAL A 114 4.23 -9.46 -1.76
C VAL A 114 4.32 -8.78 -0.40
N LEU A 115 3.53 -7.73 -0.19
CA LEU A 115 3.43 -7.06 1.12
C LEU A 115 3.03 -8.04 2.23
N ALA A 116 1.99 -8.85 2.01
CA ALA A 116 1.54 -9.81 3.01
C ALA A 116 2.60 -10.87 3.34
N LEU A 117 3.38 -11.32 2.35
CA LEU A 117 4.52 -12.20 2.56
C LEU A 117 5.61 -11.54 3.42
N GLU A 118 5.94 -10.27 3.15
CA GLU A 118 6.94 -9.53 3.93
C GLU A 118 6.49 -9.32 5.38
N ILE A 119 5.24 -8.91 5.59
CA ILE A 119 4.64 -8.76 6.94
C ILE A 119 4.65 -10.09 7.68
N ARG A 120 4.31 -11.19 7.00
CA ARG A 120 4.31 -12.54 7.59
C ARG A 120 5.70 -12.98 8.06
N ASN A 121 6.74 -12.65 7.30
CA ASN A 121 8.11 -12.99 7.63
C ASN A 121 8.75 -12.01 8.63
N GLY A 122 8.14 -10.83 8.81
CA GLY A 122 8.60 -9.78 9.71
C GLY A 122 8.04 -9.85 11.14
N PRO A 123 8.26 -8.80 11.95
CA PRO A 123 7.83 -8.75 13.35
C PRO A 123 6.31 -8.83 13.57
N ALA A 124 5.52 -8.57 12.52
CA ALA A 124 4.06 -8.57 12.57
C ALA A 124 3.42 -9.92 12.19
N GLY A 125 4.17 -10.91 11.71
CA GLY A 125 3.57 -12.09 11.08
C GLY A 125 2.63 -12.90 11.97
N GLY A 126 3.01 -13.13 13.22
CA GLY A 126 2.17 -13.82 14.20
C GLY A 126 1.17 -12.92 14.94
N THR A 127 0.94 -11.69 14.46
CA THR A 127 0.11 -10.68 15.14
C THR A 127 -1.19 -10.42 14.37
N PHE A 128 -2.04 -9.58 14.95
CA PHE A 128 -3.25 -9.05 14.29
C PHE A 128 -2.95 -8.47 12.90
N TYR A 129 -1.83 -7.77 12.73
CA TYR A 129 -1.47 -7.13 11.46
C TYR A 129 -1.02 -8.13 10.39
N GLY A 130 -0.40 -9.25 10.79
CA GLY A 130 -0.07 -10.34 9.87
C GLY A 130 -1.34 -10.98 9.29
N ALA A 131 -2.29 -11.32 10.16
CA ALA A 131 -3.59 -11.84 9.73
C ALA A 131 -4.36 -10.82 8.86
N GLY A 132 -4.34 -9.54 9.24
CA GLY A 132 -4.96 -8.47 8.46
C GLY A 132 -4.38 -8.37 7.04
N ALA A 133 -3.06 -8.39 6.91
CA ALA A 133 -2.39 -8.34 5.62
C ALA A 133 -2.72 -9.57 4.74
N GLU A 134 -2.73 -10.77 5.31
CA GLU A 134 -3.09 -11.99 4.59
C GLU A 134 -4.53 -11.96 4.08
N ILE A 135 -5.49 -11.53 4.92
CA ILE A 135 -6.89 -11.40 4.52
C ILE A 135 -7.02 -10.38 3.40
N THR A 136 -6.41 -9.21 3.53
CA THR A 136 -6.43 -8.17 2.49
C THR A 136 -5.89 -8.69 1.17
N ALA A 137 -4.72 -9.34 1.17
CA ALA A 137 -4.13 -9.91 -0.04
C ALA A 137 -5.01 -10.99 -0.68
N GLN A 138 -5.65 -11.85 0.13
CA GLN A 138 -6.57 -12.86 -0.38
C GLN A 138 -7.85 -12.26 -0.96
N VAL A 139 -8.37 -11.16 -0.39
CA VAL A 139 -9.53 -10.46 -0.94
C VAL A 139 -9.17 -9.83 -2.28
N ILE A 140 -8.05 -9.11 -2.37
CA ILE A 140 -7.56 -8.51 -3.62
C ILE A 140 -7.34 -9.57 -4.69
N ALA A 141 -6.68 -10.69 -4.35
CA ALA A 141 -6.45 -11.79 -5.28
C ALA A 141 -7.76 -12.40 -5.82
N ARG A 142 -8.80 -12.49 -4.98
CA ARG A 142 -10.12 -12.96 -5.41
C ARG A 142 -10.80 -11.96 -6.34
N LEU A 143 -10.70 -10.66 -6.06
CA LEU A 143 -11.25 -9.61 -6.91
C LEU A 143 -10.57 -9.59 -8.28
N LEU A 144 -9.25 -9.78 -8.33
CA LEU A 144 -8.48 -9.87 -9.58
C LEU A 144 -8.79 -11.14 -10.40
N ALA A 145 -9.25 -12.21 -9.74
CA ALA A 145 -9.59 -13.48 -10.40
C ALA A 145 -11.09 -13.59 -10.76
N ALA A 146 -11.90 -12.59 -10.44
CA ALA A 146 -13.31 -12.57 -10.81
C ALA A 146 -13.45 -12.37 -12.34
N PRO A 147 -14.34 -13.13 -13.00
CA PRO A 147 -14.53 -13.09 -14.45
C PRO A 147 -15.22 -11.82 -14.93
#